data_AF-A0A921B794-F1
#
_entry.id   AF-A0A921B794-F1
#
_cell.length_a   1.000
_cell.length_b   1.000
_cell.length_c   1.000
_cell.angle_alpha   90.00
_cell.angle_beta   90.00
_cell.angle_gamma   90.00
#
_symmetry.space_group_name_H-M   'P 1'
#
loop_
_entity.id
_entity.type
_entity.pdbx_description
1 polymer ?
#
loop_
_entity_poly.entity_id
_entity_poly.type
_entity_poly.pdbx_seq_one_letter_code
_entity_poly.pdbx_strand_id
1 'polypeptide(L)' 'MLVIGITSRALFDLDDSHKIFEDQGLEAYREYQISNENKTLNPGQAFPLVTKLLDLNKELKGEKSVEVVLLSRNSADTG' A
#
# COMPACT_ATOMS: atom_id res chain seq x y z
N MET A 1 15.54 -15.04 -7.04
CA MET A 1 14.75 -13.79 -7.03
C MET A 1 13.32 -14.13 -6.63
N LEU A 2 12.86 -13.62 -5.49
CA LEU A 2 11.50 -13.75 -4.98
C LEU A 2 10.75 -12.45 -5.24
N VAL A 3 9.63 -12.52 -5.96
CA VAL A 3 8.75 -11.37 -6.22
C VAL A 3 7.45 -11.58 -5.46
N ILE A 4 7.05 -10.59 -4.67
CA ILE A 4 5.85 -10.64 -3.84
C ILE A 4 4.88 -9.57 -4.32
N GLY A 5 3.78 -9.99 -4.94
CA GLY A 5 2.65 -9.12 -5.20
C GLY A 5 1.82 -8.95 -3.94
N ILE A 6 1.62 -7.71 -3.48
CA ILE A 6 0.83 -7.41 -2.28
C ILE A 6 -0.14 -6.26 -2.52
N THR A 7 -1.37 -6.39 -2.04
CA THR A 7 -2.35 -5.31 -2.15
C THR A 7 -2.02 -4.14 -1.23
N SER A 8 -2.34 -2.90 -1.65
CA SER A 8 -2.11 -1.71 -0.82
C SER A 8 -2.79 -1.77 0.55
N ARG A 9 -4.01 -2.34 0.65
CA ARG A 9 -4.74 -2.50 1.91
C ARG A 9 -4.17 -3.59 2.83
N ALA A 10 -3.46 -4.57 2.26
CA ALA A 10 -2.74 -5.54 3.08
C ALA A 10 -1.46 -4.93 3.66
N LEU A 11 -0.77 -4.09 2.89
CA LEU A 11 0.47 -3.44 3.34
C LEU A 11 0.22 -2.23 4.24
N PHE A 12 -0.84 -1.48 4.00
CA PHE A 12 -1.17 -0.24 4.71
C PHE A 12 -2.62 -0.26 5.19
N ASP A 13 -2.85 0.39 6.31
CA ASP A 13 -4.21 0.68 6.78
C ASP A 13 -4.82 1.76 5.88
N LEU A 14 -5.91 1.38 5.22
CA LEU A 14 -6.68 2.21 4.29
C LEU A 14 -8.18 2.19 4.65
N ASP A 15 -8.53 1.75 5.86
CA ASP A 15 -9.93 1.54 6.25
C ASP A 15 -10.70 2.88 6.32
N ASP A 16 -10.05 3.96 6.76
CA ASP A 16 -10.65 5.31 6.80
C ASP A 16 -11.05 5.81 5.40
N SER A 17 -10.14 5.70 4.42
CA SER A 17 -10.39 6.13 3.04
C SER A 17 -11.52 5.30 2.41
N HIS A 18 -11.57 4.00 2.70
CA HIS A 18 -12.63 3.13 2.20
C HIS A 18 -13.99 3.48 2.80
N LYS A 19 -14.04 3.76 4.10
CA LYS A 19 -15.26 4.17 4.79
C LYS A 19 -15.81 5.50 4.26
N ILE A 20 -14.94 6.47 3.99
CA ILE A 20 -15.36 7.76 3.42
C ILE A 20 -15.98 7.57 2.04
N PHE A 21 -15.41 6.69 1.21
CA PHE A 21 -15.99 6.36 -0.08
C PHE A 21 -17.38 5.70 0.05
N GLU A 22 -17.54 4.73 0.96
CA GLU A 22 -18.82 4.04 1.17
C GLU A 22 -19.89 4.97 1.77
N ASP A 23 -19.54 5.79 2.75
CA ASP A 23 -20.48 6.62 3.51
C ASP A 23 -20.80 7.96 2.82
N GLN A 24 -19.82 8.56 2.14
CA GLN A 24 -19.87 9.96 1.67
C GLN A 24 -19.67 10.11 0.15
N GLY A 25 -19.39 9.02 -0.56
CA GLY A 25 -19.24 9.01 -2.00
C GLY A 25 -17.91 9.56 -2.52
N LEU A 26 -17.81 9.65 -3.84
CA LEU A 26 -16.55 9.88 -4.55
C LEU A 26 -15.92 11.25 -4.28
N GLU A 27 -16.73 12.30 -4.10
CA GLU A 27 -16.20 13.66 -3.95
C GLU A 27 -15.51 13.86 -2.59
N ALA A 28 -16.16 13.40 -1.51
CA ALA A 28 -15.57 13.39 -0.17
C ALA A 28 -14.30 12.51 -0.11
N TYR A 29 -14.30 11.38 -0.83
CA TYR A 29 -13.11 10.54 -0.96
C TYR A 29 -11.95 11.26 -1.67
N ARG A 30 -12.22 12.04 -2.72
CA ARG A 30 -11.20 12.83 -3.42
C ARG A 30 -10.62 13.92 -2.52
N GLU A 31 -11.46 14.68 -1.84
CA GLU A 31 -11.02 15.71 -0.88
C GLU A 31 -10.21 15.10 0.27
N TYR A 32 -10.63 13.94 0.78
CA TYR A 32 -9.89 13.22 1.81
C TYR A 32 -8.51 12.77 1.32
N GLN A 33 -8.41 12.25 0.09
CA GLN A 33 -7.11 11.87 -0.48
C GLN A 33 -6.18 13.07 -0.67
N ILE A 34 -6.68 14.21 -1.18
CA ILE A 34 -5.88 15.42 -1.37
C ILE A 34 -5.41 15.96 -0.02
N SER A 35 -6.31 16.09 0.96
CA SER A 35 -5.96 16.61 2.29
C SER A 35 -5.01 15.71 3.08
N ASN A 36 -4.97 14.40 2.77
CA ASN A 36 -4.10 13.43 3.44
C ASN A 36 -2.96 12.92 2.55
N GLU A 37 -2.69 13.55 1.40
CA GLU A 37 -1.65 13.08 0.45
C GLU A 37 -0.24 13.02 1.10
N ASN A 38 0.02 13.93 2.03
CA ASN A 38 1.30 14.06 2.74
C ASN A 38 1.32 13.28 4.07
N LYS A 39 0.21 12.62 4.42
CA LYS A 39 0.10 11.84 5.65
C LYS A 39 0.57 10.43 5.38
N THR A 40 1.59 10.00 6.12
CA THR A 40 2.06 8.61 6.04
C THR A 40 0.95 7.66 6.49
N LEU A 41 0.70 6.63 5.68
CA LEU A 41 -0.27 5.59 6.01
C LEU A 41 0.24 4.73 7.17
N ASN A 42 -0.68 4.34 8.05
CA ASN A 42 -0.37 3.40 9.11
C ASN A 42 -0.04 2.02 8.52
N PRO A 43 0.85 1.25 9.16
CA PRO A 43 1.18 -0.10 8.71
C PRO A 43 -0.05 -1.02 8.78
N GLY A 44 -0.30 -1.74 7.69
CA GLY A 44 -1.32 -2.78 7.60
C GLY A 44 -0.81 -4.13 8.14
N GLN A 45 -1.68 -5.14 8.09
CA GLN A 45 -1.40 -6.46 8.66
C GLN A 45 -0.14 -7.14 8.09
N ALA A 46 0.16 -6.92 6.81
CA ALA A 46 1.29 -7.54 6.15
C ALA A 46 2.59 -6.73 6.25
N PHE A 47 2.56 -5.51 6.78
CA PHE A 47 3.72 -4.63 6.89
C PHE A 47 4.91 -5.31 7.61
N PRO A 48 4.73 -5.93 8.80
CA PRO A 48 5.87 -6.53 9.50
C PRO A 48 6.54 -7.67 8.73
N LEU A 49 5.76 -8.46 7.96
CA LEU A 49 6.29 -9.54 7.14
C LEU A 49 7.10 -8.99 5.97
N VAL A 50 6.54 -8.02 5.26
CA VAL A 50 7.19 -7.39 4.10
C VAL A 50 8.49 -6.69 4.50
N THR A 51 8.51 -5.98 5.64
CA THR A 51 9.72 -5.35 6.17
C THR A 51 10.81 -6.39 6.42
N LYS A 52 10.49 -7.50 7.11
CA LYS A 52 11.46 -8.57 7.39
C LYS A 52 12.02 -9.19 6.10
N LEU A 53 11.18 -9.41 5.09
CA LEU A 53 11.61 -9.98 3.82
C LEU A 53 12.51 -9.01 3.04
N LEU A 54 12.21 -7.71 3.06
CA LEU A 54 13.07 -6.68 2.47
C LEU A 54 14.39 -6.51 3.24
N ASP A 55 14.39 -6.68 4.55
CA ASP A 55 15.60 -6.64 5.38
C ASP A 55 16.60 -7.74 5.02
N LEU A 56 16.13 -8.91 4.54
CA LEU A 56 17.02 -9.97 4.03
C LEU A 56 17.90 -9.50 2.88
N ASN A 57 17.45 -8.51 2.07
CA ASN A 57 18.28 -7.97 1.00
C ASN A 57 19.55 -7.26 1.54
N LYS A 58 19.55 -6.79 2.79
CA LYS A 58 20.71 -6.16 3.43
C LYS A 58 21.77 -7.21 3.80
N GLU A 59 21.33 -8.39 4.23
CA GLU A 59 22.20 -9.51 4.61
C GLU A 59 22.81 -10.22 3.39
N LEU A 60 22.07 -10.26 2.27
CA LEU A 60 22.44 -11.04 1.07
C LEU A 60 23.38 -10.30 0.09
N LYS A 61 24.06 -9.23 0.53
CA LYS A 61 25.19 -8.56 -0.15
C LYS A 61 25.07 -8.41 -1.68
N GLY A 62 23.95 -7.87 -2.16
CA GLY A 62 23.85 -7.31 -3.52
C GLY A 62 23.09 -8.15 -4.55
N GLU A 63 22.71 -9.39 -4.25
CA GLU A 63 21.70 -10.08 -5.06
C GLU A 63 20.31 -9.61 -4.61
N LYS A 64 19.59 -8.87 -5.48
CA LYS A 64 18.18 -8.50 -5.26
C LYS A 64 17.35 -9.77 -5.09
N SER A 65 17.21 -10.19 -3.84
CA SER A 65 16.66 -11.49 -3.48
C SER A 65 15.16 -11.40 -3.27
N VAL A 66 14.66 -10.26 -2.80
CA VAL A 66 13.25 -9.97 -2.58
C VAL A 66 12.85 -8.65 -3.23
N GLU A 67 11.81 -8.69 -4.05
CA GLU A 67 11.13 -7.53 -4.62
C GLU A 67 9.65 -7.54 -4.19
N VAL A 68 9.12 -6.37 -3.83
CA VAL A 68 7.74 -6.21 -3.39
C VAL A 68 7.04 -5.30 -4.37
N VAL A 69 6.00 -5.82 -5.01
CA VAL A 69 5.19 -5.10 -5.99
C VAL A 69 3.83 -4.81 -5.37
N LEU A 70 3.49 -3.53 -5.29
CA LEU A 70 2.17 -3.09 -4.82
C LEU A 70 1.13 -3.26 -5.93
N LEU A 71 0.11 -4.06 -5.62
CA LEU A 71 -1.04 -4.31 -6.47
C LEU A 71 -2.16 -3.35 -6.07
N SER A 72 -2.37 -2.32 -6.89
CA SER A 72 -3.52 -1.44 -6.76
C SER A 72 -4.66 -1.96 -7.64
N ARG A 73 -5.87 -2.01 -7.07
CA ARG A 73 -7.12 -2.20 -7.83
C ARG A 73 -7.66 -0.89 -8.41
N ASN A 74 -6.91 0.21 -8.33
CA ASN A 74 -7.21 1.40 -9.12
C ASN A 74 -6.78 1.13 -10.56
N SER A 75 -7.57 0.31 -11.25
CA SER A 75 -7.68 0.38 -12.70
C SER A 75 -7.83 1.84 -13.09
N ALA A 76 -7.14 2.22 -14.16
CA ALA A 76 -7.19 3.52 -14.80
C ALA A 76 -8.62 3.90 -15.25
N ASP A 77 -9.49 4.22 -14.29
CA ASP A 77 -10.88 4.64 -14.51
C ASP A 77 -11.17 5.97 -13.78
N THR A 78 -10.19 6.85 -13.82
CA THR A 78 -10.46 8.29 -13.86
C THR A 78 -10.33 8.71 -15.32
N GLY A 79 -11.36 8.41 -16.10
CA GLY A 79 -11.63 9.13 -17.35
C GLY A 79 -11.95 10.59 -17.09
#